data_AF-A0A945WNC7-F1
#
_entry.id   AF-A0A945WNC7-F1
#
_cell.length_a   1.000
_cell.length_b   1.000
_cell.length_c   1.000
_cell.angle_alpha   90.00
_cell.angle_beta   90.00
_cell.angle_gamma   90.00
#
_symmetry.space_group_name_H-M   'P 1'
#
loop_
_entity.id
_entity.type
_entity.pdbx_description
1 polymer ?
#
loop_
_entity_poly.entity_id
_entity_poly.type
_entity_poly.pdbx_seq_one_letter_code
_entity_poly.pdbx_strand_id
1 'polypeptide(L)'
;MYDSTIANIFIGGGSAGSVTDLSARFDVDFGTGDIAAGTLNVEVAGSQVWDVAFSGTVAAGVVDISATAGTLSDPGGLISSTIEANLGGVFSQADGDSFVGGFDLIDGLHQVDGIYRIGQVVE
;
A
#
# COMPACT_ATOMS: atom_id res chain seq x y z
N MET A 1 11.45 -9.38 13.36
CA MET A 1 11.23 -8.11 12.65
C MET A 1 11.55 -8.39 11.20
N TYR A 2 10.53 -8.45 10.35
CA TYR A 2 10.67 -8.63 8.90
C TYR A 2 10.54 -7.26 8.25
N ASP A 3 11.54 -6.86 7.45
CA ASP A 3 11.51 -5.61 6.68
C ASP A 3 11.03 -5.94 5.26
N SER A 4 9.81 -5.54 4.88
CA SER A 4 9.28 -5.81 3.54
C SER A 4 9.77 -4.76 2.53
N THR A 5 10.36 -5.20 1.42
CA THR A 5 10.86 -4.33 0.34
C THR A 5 9.79 -4.01 -0.72
N ILE A 6 10.12 -3.02 -1.58
CA ILE A 6 9.33 -2.45 -2.68
C ILE A 6 8.46 -3.50 -3.42
N ALA A 7 7.21 -3.14 -3.76
CA ALA A 7 6.36 -3.99 -4.56
C ALA A 7 7.01 -4.32 -5.91
N ASN A 8 7.10 -5.60 -6.25
CA ASN A 8 7.83 -6.05 -7.43
C ASN A 8 6.94 -6.24 -8.66
N ILE A 9 5.63 -6.30 -8.46
CA ILE A 9 4.62 -6.44 -9.51
C ILE A 9 3.39 -5.67 -9.08
N PHE A 10 2.88 -4.76 -9.92
CA PHE A 10 1.64 -4.05 -9.68
C PHE A 10 0.84 -3.88 -10.97
N ILE A 11 -0.48 -3.77 -10.82
CA ILE A 11 -1.42 -3.34 -11.85
C ILE A 11 -2.41 -2.41 -11.18
N GLY A 12 -2.60 -1.22 -11.75
CA GLY A 12 -3.54 -0.25 -11.23
C GLY A 12 -3.71 0.94 -12.15
N GLY A 13 -4.73 1.74 -11.86
CA GLY A 13 -5.04 2.95 -12.60
C GLY A 13 -5.94 3.85 -11.78
N GLY A 14 -6.14 5.06 -12.28
CA GLY A 14 -6.92 6.07 -11.60
C GLY A 14 -7.41 7.15 -12.53
N SER A 15 -8.09 8.14 -11.96
CA SER A 15 -8.65 9.29 -12.67
C SER A 15 -7.61 10.09 -13.46
N ALA A 16 -6.34 10.06 -13.05
CA ALA A 16 -5.24 10.75 -13.73
C ALA A 16 -4.48 9.88 -14.76
N GLY A 17 -4.73 8.57 -14.80
CA GLY A 17 -4.06 7.64 -15.73
C GLY A 17 -3.64 6.33 -15.07
N SER A 18 -2.72 5.61 -15.70
CA SER A 18 -2.18 4.36 -15.15
C SER A 18 -1.24 4.61 -13.97
N VAL A 19 -1.18 3.64 -13.04
CA VAL A 19 -0.11 3.59 -12.03
C VAL A 19 1.22 3.35 -12.75
N THR A 20 2.21 4.18 -12.44
CA THR A 20 3.54 4.16 -13.05
C THR A 20 4.62 3.68 -12.09
N ASP A 21 4.41 3.87 -10.79
CA ASP A 21 5.24 3.30 -9.74
C ASP A 21 4.40 2.96 -8.50
N LEU A 22 4.83 1.96 -7.74
CA LEU A 22 4.20 1.57 -6.50
C LEU A 22 5.24 1.00 -5.54
N SER A 23 5.29 1.56 -4.33
CA SER A 23 6.08 1.00 -3.24
C SER A 23 5.21 0.82 -2.00
N ALA A 24 5.36 -0.33 -1.34
CA ALA A 24 4.68 -0.62 -0.10
C ALA A 24 5.69 -1.24 0.87
N ARG A 25 5.60 -0.83 2.14
CA ARG A 25 6.47 -1.29 3.22
C ARG A 25 5.67 -1.39 4.51
N PHE A 26 5.95 -2.38 5.32
CA PHE A 26 5.43 -2.50 6.68
C PHE A 26 6.28 -3.49 7.46
N ASP A 27 6.21 -3.40 8.79
CA ASP A 27 6.74 -4.39 9.70
C ASP A 27 5.61 -5.34 10.13
N VAL A 28 5.90 -6.64 10.21
CA VAL A 28 4.97 -7.64 10.73
C VAL A 28 5.60 -8.47 11.85
N ASP A 29 4.88 -8.63 12.96
CA ASP A 29 5.16 -9.61 14.01
C ASP A 29 4.18 -10.77 13.87
N PHE A 30 4.61 -11.89 13.29
CA PHE A 30 3.77 -13.09 13.15
C PHE A 30 3.47 -13.81 14.47
N GLY A 31 4.19 -13.48 15.56
CA GLY A 31 3.91 -14.01 16.89
C GLY A 31 2.68 -13.37 17.53
N THR A 32 2.49 -12.06 17.34
CA THR A 32 1.32 -11.32 17.84
C THR A 32 0.24 -11.09 16.78
N GLY A 33 0.64 -11.12 15.51
CA GLY A 33 -0.18 -10.72 14.37
C GLY A 33 -0.16 -9.22 14.10
N ASP A 34 0.70 -8.43 14.73
CA ASP A 34 0.69 -6.97 14.56
C ASP A 34 1.37 -6.53 13.25
N ILE A 35 0.76 -5.57 12.56
CA ILE A 35 1.33 -4.85 11.43
C ILE A 35 1.54 -3.39 11.82
N ALA A 36 2.78 -2.91 11.71
CA ALA A 36 3.17 -1.56 12.09
C ALA A 36 4.00 -0.87 11.02
N ALA A 37 4.18 0.45 11.16
CA ALA A 37 4.98 1.28 10.27
C ALA A 37 4.64 1.10 8.77
N GLY A 38 3.36 0.90 8.47
CA GLY A 38 2.88 0.68 7.11
C GLY A 38 2.92 1.96 6.29
N THR A 39 3.47 1.89 5.09
CA THR A 39 3.42 2.94 4.08
C THR A 39 3.09 2.34 2.72
N LEU A 40 2.19 2.98 1.99
CA LEU A 40 1.89 2.74 0.58
C LEU A 40 2.10 4.05 -0.17
N ASN A 41 2.96 4.01 -1.19
CA ASN A 41 3.21 5.11 -2.11
C ASN A 41 2.85 4.66 -3.53
N VAL A 42 2.03 5.44 -4.22
CA VAL A 42 1.54 5.15 -5.57
C VAL A 42 1.73 6.37 -6.45
N GLU A 43 2.49 6.22 -7.53
CA GLU A 43 2.63 7.25 -8.56
C GLU A 43 1.69 6.97 -9.73
N VAL A 44 0.94 7.98 -10.16
CA VAL A 44 -0.03 7.91 -11.26
C VAL A 44 0.37 8.88 -12.36
N ALA A 45 0.37 8.39 -13.59
CA ALA A 45 0.73 9.16 -14.79
C ALA A 45 2.07 9.92 -14.66
N GLY A 46 3.00 9.42 -13.83
CA GLY A 46 4.32 9.99 -13.57
C GLY A 46 4.32 11.37 -12.91
N SER A 47 3.23 11.80 -12.26
CA SER A 47 3.19 13.12 -11.61
C SER A 47 2.32 13.20 -10.36
N GLN A 48 1.19 12.49 -10.28
CA GLN A 48 0.42 12.43 -9.05
C GLN A 48 1.02 11.39 -8.11
N VAL A 49 1.21 11.77 -6.85
CA VAL A 49 1.75 10.90 -5.80
C VAL A 49 0.72 10.76 -4.68
N TRP A 50 0.36 9.53 -4.39
CA TRP A 50 -0.50 9.16 -3.26
C TRP A 50 0.35 8.48 -2.21
N ASP A 51 0.39 9.05 -1.01
CA ASP A 51 1.06 8.47 0.14
C ASP A 51 0.02 8.11 1.19
N VAL A 52 0.07 6.89 1.72
CA VAL A 52 -0.83 6.41 2.77
C VAL A 52 0.00 5.73 3.84
N ALA A 53 -0.14 6.19 5.07
CA ALA A 53 0.37 5.48 6.25
C ALA A 53 -0.73 4.56 6.79
N PHE A 54 -0.36 3.39 7.27
CA PHE A 54 -1.31 2.42 7.82
C PHE A 54 -0.72 1.57 8.95
N SER A 55 -1.62 0.93 9.69
CA SER A 55 -1.33 -0.11 10.67
C SER A 55 -2.41 -1.18 10.58
N GLY A 56 -2.17 -2.36 11.13
CA GLY A 56 -3.15 -3.42 11.03
C GLY A 56 -2.82 -4.65 11.83
N THR A 57 -3.52 -5.73 11.53
CA THR A 57 -3.26 -7.06 12.07
C THR A 57 -3.28 -8.10 10.96
N VAL A 58 -2.65 -9.25 11.20
CA VAL A 58 -2.72 -10.44 10.37
C VAL A 58 -3.23 -11.62 11.19
N ALA A 59 -4.24 -12.33 10.66
CA ALA A 59 -4.76 -13.54 11.24
C ALA A 59 -5.01 -14.58 10.14
N ALA A 60 -4.42 -15.77 10.30
CA ALA A 60 -4.50 -16.84 9.29
C ALA A 60 -4.12 -16.38 7.87
N GLY A 61 -3.12 -15.49 7.77
CA GLY A 61 -2.63 -14.91 6.52
C GLY A 61 -3.50 -13.80 5.93
N VAL A 62 -4.67 -13.50 6.48
CA VAL A 62 -5.51 -12.36 6.05
C VAL A 62 -5.15 -11.14 6.87
N VAL A 63 -4.98 -9.98 6.22
CA VAL A 63 -4.70 -8.72 6.92
C VAL A 63 -5.97 -7.89 7.08
N ASP A 64 -6.07 -7.24 8.23
CA ASP A 64 -7.02 -6.17 8.51
C ASP A 64 -6.21 -4.88 8.67
N ILE A 65 -6.35 -3.95 7.73
CA ILE A 65 -5.53 -2.73 7.63
C ILE A 65 -6.42 -1.50 7.83
N SER A 66 -5.94 -0.58 8.65
CA SER A 66 -6.51 0.75 8.82
C SER A 66 -5.51 1.82 8.40
N ALA A 67 -5.92 2.68 7.47
CA ALA A 67 -5.15 3.87 7.14
C ALA A 67 -5.13 4.84 8.34
N THR A 68 -3.95 5.38 8.63
CA THR A 68 -3.71 6.29 9.76
C THR A 68 -3.43 7.72 9.30
N ALA A 69 -2.95 7.88 8.06
CA ALA A 69 -2.80 9.15 7.37
C ALA A 69 -2.79 8.94 5.86
N GLY A 70 -3.06 10.00 5.09
CA GLY A 70 -2.83 9.96 3.65
C GLY A 70 -2.74 11.36 3.04
N THR A 71 -2.02 11.45 1.92
CA THR A 71 -1.88 12.67 1.13
C THR A 71 -1.92 12.37 -0.37
N LEU A 72 -2.43 13.33 -1.13
CA LEU A 72 -2.33 13.41 -2.58
C LEU A 72 -1.56 14.68 -2.93
N SER A 73 -0.55 14.55 -3.79
CA SER A 73 0.26 15.68 -4.26
C SER A 73 0.63 15.54 -5.74
N ASP A 74 1.09 16.65 -6.32
CA ASP A 74 1.67 16.71 -7.66
C ASP A 74 2.90 17.66 -7.66
N PRO A 75 3.56 17.92 -8.81
CA PRO A 75 4.71 18.83 -8.86
C PRO A 75 4.39 20.29 -8.45
N GLY A 76 3.11 20.67 -8.42
CA GLY A 76 2.62 21.96 -7.92
C GLY A 76 2.43 22.01 -6.41
N GLY A 77 2.42 20.85 -5.72
CA GLY A 77 2.41 20.74 -4.27
C GLY A 77 1.32 19.79 -3.74
N LEU A 78 0.98 19.97 -2.47
CA LEU A 78 -0.07 19.19 -1.80
C LEU A 78 -1.45 19.55 -2.36
N ILE A 79 -2.19 18.55 -2.83
CA ILE A 79 -3.57 18.67 -3.30
C ILE A 79 -4.53 18.37 -2.16
N SER A 80 -4.31 17.27 -1.44
CA SER A 80 -5.17 16.83 -0.32
C SER A 80 -4.36 16.15 0.78
N SER A 81 -4.82 16.31 2.01
CA SER A 81 -4.33 15.61 3.20
C SER A 81 -5.40 14.72 3.82
N THR A 82 -6.43 14.37 3.05
CA THR A 82 -7.53 13.52 3.50
C THR A 82 -7.85 12.54 2.38
N ILE A 83 -7.37 11.32 2.57
CA ILE A 83 -7.56 10.23 1.62
C ILE A 83 -8.46 9.19 2.28
N GLU A 84 -9.57 8.86 1.63
CA GLU A 84 -10.32 7.66 1.97
C GLU A 84 -9.56 6.47 1.37
N ALA A 85 -9.04 5.60 2.24
CA ALA A 85 -8.17 4.52 1.84
C ALA A 85 -8.74 3.18 2.30
N ASN A 86 -9.13 2.34 1.34
CA ASN A 86 -9.50 0.95 1.55
C ASN A 86 -8.32 0.09 1.17
N LEU A 87 -7.66 -0.50 2.17
CA LEU A 87 -6.47 -1.32 2.01
C LEU A 87 -6.76 -2.75 2.44
N GLY A 88 -6.13 -3.72 1.79
CA GLY A 88 -6.24 -5.12 2.19
C GLY A 88 -5.17 -5.98 1.56
N GLY A 89 -5.15 -7.26 1.94
CA GLY A 89 -4.20 -8.20 1.38
C GLY A 89 -4.20 -9.57 2.04
N VAL A 90 -3.33 -10.43 1.51
CA VAL A 90 -3.11 -11.79 2.01
C VAL A 90 -1.64 -12.18 1.92
N PHE A 91 -1.17 -12.90 2.93
CA PHE A 91 0.10 -13.63 2.87
C PHE A 91 -0.14 -15.01 2.26
N SER A 92 0.68 -15.38 1.28
CA SER A 92 0.52 -16.64 0.54
C SER A 92 1.05 -17.88 1.27
N GLN A 93 1.84 -17.71 2.35
CA GLN A 93 2.43 -18.80 3.14
C GLN A 93 2.54 -18.39 4.62
N ALA A 94 2.60 -19.37 5.52
CA ALA A 94 2.66 -19.16 6.98
C ALA A 94 3.88 -18.33 7.43
N ASP A 95 4.93 -18.32 6.61
CA ASP A 95 6.21 -17.68 6.92
C ASP A 95 6.38 -16.29 6.24
N GLY A 96 5.38 -15.85 5.46
CA GLY A 96 5.36 -14.51 4.86
C GLY A 96 6.09 -14.35 3.52
N ASP A 97 6.49 -15.44 2.85
CA ASP A 97 7.28 -15.42 1.60
C ASP A 97 6.77 -14.50 0.48
N SER A 98 5.45 -14.30 0.39
CA SER A 98 4.89 -13.24 -0.43
C SER A 98 3.58 -12.70 0.10
N PHE A 99 3.39 -11.41 -0.14
CA PHE A 99 2.19 -10.66 0.20
C PHE A 99 1.54 -10.16 -1.09
N VAL A 100 0.23 -10.33 -1.21
CA VAL A 100 -0.58 -9.70 -2.26
C VAL A 100 -1.47 -8.68 -1.60
N GLY A 101 -1.32 -7.42 -1.98
CA GLY A 101 -2.10 -6.31 -1.48
C GLY A 101 -3.04 -5.75 -2.55
N GLY A 102 -4.10 -5.10 -2.09
CA GLY A 102 -5.00 -4.29 -2.90
C GLY A 102 -5.26 -2.96 -2.22
N PHE A 103 -5.54 -1.94 -3.02
CA PHE A 103 -5.86 -0.61 -2.54
C PHE A 103 -6.94 0.03 -3.42
N ASP A 104 -7.75 0.88 -2.79
CA ASP A 104 -8.64 1.86 -3.42
C ASP A 104 -8.53 3.15 -2.62
N LEU A 105 -7.99 4.20 -3.25
CA LEU A 105 -7.72 5.50 -2.66
C LEU A 105 -8.57 6.56 -3.33
N ILE A 106 -9.30 7.34 -2.54
CA ILE A 106 -10.28 8.33 -3.03
C ILE A 106 -10.03 9.68 -2.36
N ASP A 107 -10.03 10.74 -3.17
CA ASP A 107 -10.02 12.15 -2.76
C ASP A 107 -10.96 12.95 -3.67
N GLY A 108 -12.24 13.03 -3.28
CA GLY A 108 -13.24 13.80 -4.01
C GLY A 108 -13.45 13.31 -5.45
N LEU A 109 -12.82 13.99 -6.42
CA LEU A 109 -12.87 13.62 -7.85
C LEU A 109 -11.66 12.80 -8.31
N HIS A 110 -10.67 12.62 -7.43
CA HIS A 110 -9.49 11.81 -7.70
C HIS A 110 -9.68 10.41 -7.12
N GLN A 111 -9.28 9.40 -7.88
CA GLN A 111 -9.29 8.01 -7.42
C GLN A 111 -8.10 7.28 -8.03
N VAL A 112 -7.53 6.34 -7.29
CA VAL A 112 -6.60 5.33 -7.80
C VAL A 112 -6.83 4.00 -7.10
N ASP A 113 -6.88 2.91 -7.87
CA ASP A 113 -7.04 1.56 -7.37
C ASP A 113 -6.06 0.60 -8.05
N GLY A 114 -5.81 -0.52 -7.39
CA GLY A 114 -4.94 -1.54 -7.94
C GLY A 114 -4.65 -2.70 -7.01
N ILE A 115 -3.85 -3.62 -7.54
CA ILE A 115 -3.31 -4.76 -6.83
C ILE A 115 -1.79 -4.79 -7.00
N TYR A 116 -1.11 -5.24 -5.96
CA TYR A 116 0.34 -5.36 -5.97
C TYR A 116 0.78 -6.62 -5.26
N ARG A 117 2.01 -7.05 -5.57
CA ARG A 117 2.69 -8.14 -4.89
C ARG A 117 4.00 -7.63 -4.32
N ILE A 118 4.29 -8.04 -3.10
CA ILE A 118 5.60 -7.95 -2.48
C ILE A 118 6.14 -9.37 -2.40
N GLY A 119 7.31 -9.60 -3.00
CA GLY A 119 8.09 -10.81 -2.78
C GLY A 119 9.18 -10.55 -1.75
N GLN A 120 9.64 -11.59 -1.05
CA GLN A 120 10.79 -11.49 -0.17
C GLN A 120 12.05 -11.07 -0.95
N VAL A 121 12.78 -10.05 -0.48
CA VAL A 121 14.20 -9.89 -0.80
C VAL A 121 14.97 -10.68 0.25
N VAL A 122 15.59 -11.77 -0.18
CA VAL A 122 16.51 -12.55 0.64
C VAL A 122 17.80 -11.74 0.73
N GLU A 123 18.22 -11.32 1.93
CA GLU A 123 19.61 -10.91 2.17
C GLU A 123 20.53 -12.13 2.26
#